data_AF-A0A2V6N1N8-F1
#
_entry.id   AF-A0A2V6N1N8-F1
#
_cell.length_a   1.000
_cell.length_b   1.000
_cell.length_c   1.000
_cell.angle_alpha   90.00
_cell.angle_beta   90.00
_cell.angle_gamma   90.00
#
_symmetry.space_group_name_H-M   'P 1'
#
loop_
_entity.id
_entity.type
_entity.pdbx_description
1 polymer ?
#
loop_
_entity_poly.entity_id
_entity_poly.type
_entity_poly.pdbx_seq_one_letter_code
_entity_poly.pdbx_strand_id
1 'polypeptide(L)'
;MASIPGSHYEIFAPGQTVNFGLTYDANSFAPPVPGEFNLEVIINATGTGNYPTPPGYQGVFIESVPGKTIPPTVTMLHGDYGLIDGDGNNRIFLGDGSESVQGASGDTLAGGTGLNQFLDAHLGNQSVTGGSGGTETIFGGTGDTIRGGSGGNETIGGRPGDTIIGGSGGNESIDGSQGGQSIVGGTGGNETIWGGPGDTIHGGSGGNETLAGVSGETITGGAANTFFDATAGNDSILAGGGNSTMFGGAHDTVQGVSGGSASIGFAGGNETFWDDGATAGRHDSISTFSQAGGDRVSLNSLTDTPAGVAGTAVTDGSGNTTVTLHDGSTITFIGISTINNTFFTTH
;
A
#
# COMPACT_ATOMS: atom_id res chain seq x y z
N MET A 1 2.84 32.12 5.02
CA MET A 1 3.64 31.80 3.82
C MET A 1 4.57 32.96 3.53
N ALA A 2 5.79 32.67 3.12
CA ALA A 2 6.77 33.63 2.63
C ALA A 2 7.59 32.96 1.52
N SER A 3 7.89 33.69 0.45
CA SER A 3 8.68 33.17 -0.67
C SER A 3 10.17 33.31 -0.38
N ILE A 4 10.97 32.28 -0.66
CA ILE A 4 12.42 32.37 -0.56
C ILE A 4 12.93 33.33 -1.64
N PRO A 5 13.67 34.40 -1.29
CA PRO A 5 14.15 35.37 -2.27
C PRO A 5 14.96 34.74 -3.40
N GLY A 6 14.50 34.91 -4.64
CA GLY A 6 15.20 34.41 -5.83
C GLY A 6 14.96 32.93 -6.14
N SER A 7 14.00 32.30 -5.46
CA SER A 7 13.62 30.91 -5.66
C SER A 7 12.14 30.77 -6.02
N HIS A 8 11.73 29.54 -6.35
CA HIS A 8 10.36 29.13 -6.69
C HIS A 8 9.64 28.48 -5.49
N TYR A 9 10.29 28.46 -4.33
CA TYR A 9 9.79 27.85 -3.11
C TYR A 9 9.05 28.84 -2.21
N GLU A 10 7.87 28.44 -1.75
CA GLU A 10 7.15 29.12 -0.68
C GLU A 10 7.20 28.30 0.62
N ILE A 11 7.54 28.97 1.72
CA ILE A 11 7.63 28.35 3.04
C ILE A 11 6.49 28.80 3.94
N PHE A 12 5.94 27.88 4.74
CA PHE A 12 4.99 28.21 5.79
C PHE A 12 5.31 27.52 7.11
N ALA A 13 5.15 28.27 8.20
CA ALA A 13 5.15 27.75 9.57
C ALA A 13 3.77 28.04 10.19
N PRO A 14 3.05 27.03 10.72
CA PRO A 14 1.71 27.24 11.26
C PRO A 14 1.67 28.31 12.36
N GLY A 15 0.83 29.34 12.15
CA GLY A 15 0.62 30.42 13.14
C GLY A 15 1.79 31.39 13.32
N GLN A 16 2.83 31.32 12.49
CA GLN A 16 4.01 32.19 12.59
C GLN A 16 4.34 32.89 11.28
N THR A 17 4.91 34.09 11.39
CA THR A 17 5.56 34.76 10.25
C THR A 17 6.94 34.12 10.06
N VAL A 18 7.32 33.83 8.82
CA VAL A 18 8.61 33.21 8.50
C VAL A 18 9.64 34.30 8.22
N ASN A 19 10.78 34.22 8.91
CA ASN A 19 11.96 35.05 8.69
C ASN A 19 13.08 34.21 8.10
N PHE A 20 13.67 34.66 6.99
CA PHE A 20 14.75 33.95 6.32
C PHE A 20 16.12 34.52 6.64
N GLY A 21 17.03 33.67 7.10
CA GLY A 21 18.46 33.94 7.16
C GLY A 21 19.17 33.30 5.96
N LEU A 22 19.29 34.02 4.84
CA LEU A 22 19.97 33.51 3.65
C LEU A 22 21.49 33.56 3.82
N THR A 23 22.17 32.45 3.56
CA THR A 23 23.63 32.37 3.63
C THR A 23 24.26 31.40 2.62
N TYR A 24 25.50 31.68 2.25
CA TYR A 24 26.39 30.75 1.52
C TYR A 24 27.44 30.10 2.44
N ASP A 25 27.50 30.53 3.71
CA ASP A 25 28.36 30.01 4.76
C ASP A 25 27.52 29.78 6.02
N ALA A 26 27.29 28.51 6.37
CA ALA A 26 26.48 28.11 7.52
C ALA A 26 27.06 28.57 8.89
N ASN A 27 28.26 29.16 8.91
CA ASN A 27 28.81 29.80 10.11
C ASN A 27 28.51 31.30 10.20
N SER A 28 27.80 31.85 9.20
CA SER A 28 27.47 33.26 9.09
C SER A 28 25.97 33.42 8.84
N PHE A 29 25.21 33.65 9.92
CA PHE A 29 23.77 33.84 9.89
C PHE A 29 23.38 35.18 10.53
N ALA A 30 22.27 35.75 10.04
CA ALA A 30 21.70 36.97 10.61
C ALA A 30 21.16 36.72 12.03
N PRO A 31 21.07 37.73 12.91
CA PRO A 31 20.40 37.57 14.20
C PRO A 31 18.93 37.15 14.01
N PRO A 32 18.41 36.21 14.82
CA PRO A 32 17.01 35.79 14.74
C PRO A 32 16.08 36.93 15.16
N VAL A 33 14.89 36.99 14.56
CA VAL A 33 13.82 37.92 14.89
C VAL A 33 12.92 37.31 15.97
N PRO A 34 12.81 37.93 17.16
CA PRO A 34 11.98 37.40 18.24
C PRO A 34 10.49 37.29 17.85
N GLY A 35 9.90 36.12 18.09
CA GLY A 35 8.47 35.87 17.83
C GLY A 35 8.14 35.38 16.42
N GLU A 36 9.11 35.35 15.51
CA GLU A 36 8.99 34.80 14.16
C GLU A 36 9.58 33.39 14.07
N PHE A 37 9.22 32.65 13.02
CA PHE A 37 9.85 31.38 12.67
C PHE A 37 11.11 31.68 11.85
N ASN A 38 12.27 31.59 12.48
CA ASN A 38 13.56 31.87 11.90
C ASN A 38 14.08 30.61 11.20
N LEU A 39 14.14 30.66 9.87
CA LEU A 39 14.64 29.59 9.02
C LEU A 39 15.97 30.01 8.39
N GLU A 40 17.02 29.22 8.60
CA GLU A 40 18.27 29.40 7.89
C GLU A 40 18.14 28.79 6.49
N VAL A 41 18.49 29.56 5.46
CA VAL A 41 18.46 29.12 4.06
C VAL A 41 19.90 29.07 3.56
N ILE A 42 20.43 27.87 3.42
CA ILE A 42 21.81 27.63 2.98
C ILE A 42 21.81 27.34 1.48
N ILE A 43 22.48 28.18 0.70
CA ILE A 43 22.62 27.95 -0.75
C ILE A 43 23.98 27.29 -1.00
N ASN A 44 23.99 26.06 -1.51
CA ASN A 44 25.22 25.31 -1.79
C ASN A 44 25.19 24.57 -3.14
N ALA A 45 26.30 23.92 -3.50
CA ALA A 45 26.45 23.33 -4.84
C ALA A 45 25.54 22.12 -5.11
N THR A 46 24.99 21.46 -4.08
CA THR A 46 24.29 20.17 -4.20
C THR A 46 22.85 20.19 -3.68
N GLY A 47 22.45 21.19 -2.91
CA GLY A 47 21.15 21.23 -2.23
C GLY A 47 21.05 20.27 -1.05
N THR A 48 22.17 19.75 -0.56
CA THR A 48 22.25 18.74 0.51
C THR A 48 23.40 19.06 1.47
N GLY A 49 23.34 18.53 2.69
CA GLY A 49 24.38 18.73 3.69
C GLY A 49 23.90 18.36 5.09
N ASN A 50 24.82 18.44 6.05
CA ASN A 50 24.50 18.25 7.47
C ASN A 50 24.96 19.50 8.22
N TYR A 51 24.02 20.35 8.58
CA TYR A 51 24.25 21.63 9.23
C TYR A 51 23.43 21.70 10.51
N PRO A 52 24.04 22.01 11.67
CA PRO A 52 23.28 22.14 12.90
C PRO A 52 22.33 23.33 12.82
N THR A 53 21.22 23.27 13.54
CA THR A 53 20.34 24.44 13.68
C THR A 53 21.06 25.57 14.43
N PRO A 54 21.17 26.79 13.85
CA PRO A 54 21.80 27.91 14.53
C PRO A 54 21.07 28.33 15.82
N PRO A 55 21.78 28.95 16.79
CA PRO A 55 21.14 29.46 18.00
C PRO A 55 19.99 30.43 17.71
N GLY A 56 18.79 30.09 18.21
CA GLY A 56 17.58 30.91 18.06
C GLY A 56 16.82 30.70 16.75
N TYR A 57 17.31 29.83 15.86
CA TYR A 57 16.59 29.39 14.66
C TYR A 57 15.71 28.18 14.98
N GLN A 58 14.65 28.00 14.19
CA GLN A 58 13.69 26.90 14.32
C GLN A 58 13.90 25.83 13.25
N GLY A 59 14.64 26.15 12.19
CA GLY A 59 14.93 25.19 11.14
C GLY A 59 16.07 25.58 10.22
N VAL A 60 16.43 24.63 9.37
CA VAL A 60 17.47 24.74 8.34
C VAL A 60 16.91 24.18 7.04
N PHE A 61 17.07 24.94 5.97
CA PHE A 61 16.71 24.61 4.60
C PHE A 61 17.95 24.74 3.72
N ILE A 62 18.17 23.81 2.81
CA ILE A 62 19.31 23.82 1.89
C ILE A 62 18.78 23.85 0.47
N GLU A 63 19.28 24.79 -0.34
CA GLU A 63 18.94 24.92 -1.75
C GLU A 63 20.18 24.75 -2.62
N SER A 64 20.07 23.98 -3.70
CA SER A 64 21.12 23.91 -4.71
C SER A 64 21.22 25.23 -5.46
N VAL A 65 22.42 25.71 -5.76
CA VAL A 65 22.61 26.90 -6.61
C VAL A 65 21.87 26.70 -7.95
N PRO A 66 21.02 27.66 -8.38
CA PRO A 66 20.33 27.59 -9.66
C PRO A 66 21.28 27.27 -10.82
N GLY A 67 20.93 26.26 -11.61
CA GLY A 67 21.73 25.81 -12.77
C GLY A 67 23.01 25.04 -12.44
N LYS A 68 23.28 24.70 -11.16
CA LYS A 68 24.43 23.85 -10.77
C LYS A 68 24.05 22.38 -10.57
N THR A 69 22.85 22.10 -10.11
CA THR A 69 22.29 20.74 -10.06
C THR A 69 21.12 20.67 -11.04
N ILE A 70 21.08 19.58 -11.82
CA ILE A 70 19.99 19.30 -12.76
C ILE A 70 19.56 17.85 -12.50
N PRO A 71 18.34 17.60 -12.01
CA PRO A 71 17.35 18.58 -11.51
C PRO A 71 17.84 19.42 -10.31
N PRO A 72 17.26 20.61 -10.04
CA PRO A 72 17.45 21.35 -8.79
C PRO A 72 17.15 20.48 -7.57
N THR A 73 17.87 20.70 -6.47
CA THR A 73 17.73 19.92 -5.24
C THR A 73 17.49 20.83 -4.03
N VAL A 74 16.58 20.44 -3.15
CA VAL A 74 16.40 21.04 -1.83
C VAL A 74 16.35 20.00 -0.73
N THR A 75 16.78 20.40 0.47
CA THR A 75 16.66 19.60 1.69
C THR A 75 16.04 20.44 2.80
N MET A 76 14.90 20.01 3.33
CA MET A 76 14.25 20.59 4.50
C MET A 76 14.89 20.01 5.78
N LEU A 77 16.17 20.28 6.01
CA LEU A 77 17.02 19.50 6.92
C LEU A 77 16.49 19.42 8.38
N HIS A 78 16.04 20.55 8.93
CA HIS A 78 15.59 20.64 10.31
C HIS A 78 14.37 21.54 10.46
N GLY A 79 13.45 21.17 11.37
CA GLY A 79 12.38 22.03 11.87
C GLY A 79 10.99 21.68 11.35
N ASP A 80 9.96 22.23 12.00
CA ASP A 80 8.56 21.92 11.69
C ASP A 80 7.95 23.01 10.79
N TYR A 81 8.00 22.81 9.48
CA TYR A 81 7.48 23.76 8.49
C TYR A 81 7.10 23.07 7.19
N GLY A 82 6.38 23.78 6.33
CA GLY A 82 6.00 23.30 5.02
C GLY A 82 6.64 24.06 3.87
N LEU A 83 6.70 23.39 2.73
CA LEU A 83 7.24 23.83 1.45
C LEU A 83 6.17 23.65 0.36
N ILE A 84 6.02 24.65 -0.50
CA ILE A 84 5.29 24.53 -1.77
C ILE A 84 6.30 24.80 -2.88
N ASP A 85 6.45 23.85 -3.81
CA ASP A 85 7.23 24.03 -5.02
C ASP A 85 6.34 24.56 -6.15
N GLY A 86 6.74 25.70 -6.72
CA GLY A 86 6.07 26.30 -7.88
C GLY A 86 6.59 25.79 -9.22
N ASP A 87 7.72 25.09 -9.24
CA ASP A 87 8.42 24.66 -10.44
C ASP A 87 8.63 23.14 -10.43
N GLY A 88 8.51 22.51 -11.60
CA GLY A 88 8.58 21.05 -11.69
C GLY A 88 9.96 20.50 -12.06
N ASN A 89 10.14 19.20 -11.79
CA ASN A 89 11.39 18.44 -11.96
C ASN A 89 12.45 18.81 -10.94
N ASN A 90 12.08 18.81 -9.66
CA ASN A 90 12.95 19.12 -8.54
C ASN A 90 13.19 17.86 -7.70
N ARG A 91 14.29 17.81 -6.95
CA ARG A 91 14.50 16.80 -5.90
C ARG A 91 14.27 17.45 -4.55
N ILE A 92 13.30 16.97 -3.81
CA ILE A 92 12.92 17.52 -2.51
C ILE A 92 13.10 16.44 -1.45
N PHE A 93 14.00 16.69 -0.51
CA PHE A 93 14.29 15.80 0.61
C PHE A 93 13.77 16.43 1.91
N LEU A 94 12.91 15.71 2.64
CA LEU A 94 12.49 16.11 3.98
C LEU A 94 13.56 15.70 5.01
N GLY A 95 13.53 16.35 6.17
CA GLY A 95 14.53 16.20 7.22
C GLY A 95 14.03 15.46 8.44
N ASP A 96 14.41 15.96 9.61
CA ASP A 96 14.11 15.35 10.92
C ASP A 96 12.93 16.01 11.66
N GLY A 97 12.29 16.99 11.05
CA GLY A 97 11.14 17.71 11.62
C GLY A 97 9.80 17.08 11.28
N SER A 98 8.74 17.80 11.61
CA SER A 98 7.39 17.53 11.12
C SER A 98 7.14 18.40 9.90
N GLU A 99 7.57 17.93 8.72
CA GLU A 99 7.51 18.72 7.49
C GLU A 99 6.30 18.39 6.61
N SER A 100 5.89 19.36 5.79
CA SER A 100 4.89 19.17 4.74
C SER A 100 5.43 19.66 3.41
N VAL A 101 5.33 18.89 2.35
CA VAL A 101 5.71 19.31 1.00
C VAL A 101 4.53 19.19 0.07
N GLN A 102 4.32 20.22 -0.74
CA GLN A 102 3.57 20.14 -1.99
C GLN A 102 4.54 20.26 -3.15
N GLY A 103 4.70 19.19 -3.92
CA GLY A 103 5.52 19.19 -5.13
C GLY A 103 4.76 19.70 -6.35
N ALA A 104 5.50 19.80 -7.45
CA ALA A 104 5.02 20.11 -8.78
C ALA A 104 5.36 18.97 -9.77
N SER A 105 4.90 19.14 -11.02
CA SER A 105 5.00 18.09 -12.04
C SER A 105 6.44 17.67 -12.32
N GLY A 106 6.72 16.38 -12.24
CA GLY A 106 8.03 15.79 -12.54
C GLY A 106 8.96 15.70 -11.33
N ASP A 107 8.52 16.12 -10.14
CA ASP A 107 9.36 16.11 -8.95
C ASP A 107 9.68 14.71 -8.44
N THR A 108 10.81 14.63 -7.74
CA THR A 108 11.18 13.51 -6.89
C THR A 108 11.09 13.97 -5.43
N LEU A 109 10.13 13.42 -4.68
CA LEU A 109 9.93 13.69 -3.27
C LEU A 109 10.45 12.52 -2.44
N ALA A 110 11.16 12.82 -1.35
CA ALA A 110 11.64 11.81 -0.41
C ALA A 110 11.42 12.24 1.04
N GLY A 111 10.77 11.38 1.82
CA GLY A 111 10.64 11.53 3.26
C GLY A 111 11.98 11.46 3.98
N GLY A 112 12.00 11.95 5.21
CA GLY A 112 13.19 12.03 6.06
C GLY A 112 13.11 11.12 7.28
N THR A 113 13.66 11.58 8.39
CA THR A 113 13.63 10.89 9.70
C THR A 113 12.62 11.50 10.68
N GLY A 114 11.85 12.48 10.21
CA GLY A 114 10.86 13.22 10.96
C GLY A 114 9.75 12.38 11.57
N LEU A 115 9.11 12.85 12.64
CA LEU A 115 8.05 12.09 13.32
C LEU A 115 6.71 12.07 12.56
N ASN A 116 6.39 13.15 11.85
CA ASN A 116 5.16 13.25 11.06
C ASN A 116 5.43 14.02 9.78
N GLN A 117 5.32 13.38 8.62
CA GLN A 117 5.57 14.08 7.35
C GLN A 117 4.39 13.95 6.39
N PHE A 118 4.11 15.03 5.67
CA PHE A 118 3.09 15.06 4.63
C PHE A 118 3.74 15.30 3.28
N LEU A 119 3.57 14.37 2.35
CA LEU A 119 4.10 14.45 0.99
C LEU A 119 2.93 14.52 0.02
N ASP A 120 2.71 15.69 -0.56
CA ASP A 120 1.66 15.92 -1.53
C ASP A 120 2.24 16.04 -2.94
N ALA A 121 1.99 15.00 -3.73
CA ALA A 121 2.40 14.85 -5.11
C ALA A 121 1.21 14.95 -6.09
N HIS A 122 0.10 15.60 -5.72
CA HIS A 122 -1.10 15.61 -6.55
C HIS A 122 -0.97 16.28 -7.94
N LEU A 123 0.17 16.92 -8.25
CA LEU A 123 0.36 17.75 -9.45
C LEU A 123 1.28 17.10 -10.47
N GLY A 124 0.69 16.39 -11.43
CA GLY A 124 1.42 15.77 -12.54
C GLY A 124 1.92 14.39 -12.17
N ASN A 125 2.99 13.95 -12.85
CA ASN A 125 3.64 12.66 -12.61
C ASN A 125 4.91 12.89 -11.80
N GLN A 126 4.99 12.29 -10.61
CA GLN A 126 6.05 12.47 -9.63
C GLN A 126 6.57 11.10 -9.15
N SER A 127 7.78 11.12 -8.60
CA SER A 127 8.39 9.97 -7.92
C SER A 127 8.44 10.26 -6.42
N VAL A 128 7.72 9.49 -5.61
CA VAL A 128 7.65 9.68 -4.16
C VAL A 128 8.23 8.47 -3.43
N THR A 129 9.07 8.72 -2.43
CA THR A 129 9.59 7.69 -1.52
C THR A 129 9.34 8.11 -0.07
N GLY A 130 8.74 7.23 0.73
CA GLY A 130 8.55 7.43 2.16
C GLY A 130 9.87 7.51 2.93
N GLY A 131 9.78 8.00 4.17
CA GLY A 131 10.95 8.24 5.01
C GLY A 131 11.47 7.00 5.73
N SER A 132 12.39 7.24 6.64
CA SER A 132 12.80 6.26 7.67
C SER A 132 12.34 6.70 9.06
N GLY A 133 11.57 7.79 9.11
CA GLY A 133 11.02 8.44 10.30
C GLY A 133 9.67 7.88 10.73
N GLY A 134 8.94 8.64 11.53
CA GLY A 134 7.68 8.26 12.16
C GLY A 134 6.55 7.92 11.19
N THR A 135 5.47 8.71 11.20
CA THR A 135 4.30 8.42 10.36
C THR A 135 4.23 9.36 9.18
N GLU A 136 3.99 8.83 7.99
CA GLU A 136 3.88 9.64 6.78
C GLU A 136 2.48 9.57 6.17
N THR A 137 2.03 10.68 5.59
CA THR A 137 0.87 10.70 4.70
C THR A 137 1.34 11.14 3.32
N ILE A 138 1.12 10.29 2.33
CA ILE A 138 1.58 10.45 0.95
C ILE A 138 0.35 10.50 0.04
N PHE A 139 0.17 11.59 -0.71
CA PHE A 139 -0.88 11.70 -1.72
C PHE A 139 -0.28 11.78 -3.12
N GLY A 140 -0.70 10.87 -3.99
CA GLY A 140 -0.32 10.83 -5.39
C GLY A 140 -1.11 11.78 -6.30
N GLY A 141 -0.43 12.17 -7.38
CA GLY A 141 -0.94 12.69 -8.64
C GLY A 141 -1.19 11.55 -9.62
N THR A 142 -1.72 11.85 -10.80
CA THR A 142 -2.00 10.80 -11.80
C THR A 142 -0.72 10.30 -12.47
N GLY A 143 -0.49 9.00 -12.43
CA GLY A 143 0.64 8.35 -13.09
C GLY A 143 1.91 8.34 -12.26
N ASP A 144 1.80 8.55 -10.95
CA ASP A 144 2.93 8.64 -10.04
C ASP A 144 3.56 7.28 -9.77
N THR A 145 4.83 7.30 -9.36
CA THR A 145 5.48 6.16 -8.72
C THR A 145 5.66 6.46 -7.25
N ILE A 146 4.97 5.71 -6.38
CA ILE A 146 4.99 5.89 -4.93
C ILE A 146 5.58 4.64 -4.29
N ARG A 147 6.58 4.84 -3.43
CA ARG A 147 7.18 3.78 -2.62
C ARG A 147 7.10 4.14 -1.15
N GLY A 148 6.57 3.25 -0.31
CA GLY A 148 6.63 3.38 1.15
C GLY A 148 8.06 3.41 1.68
N GLY A 149 8.19 3.89 2.90
CA GLY A 149 9.46 4.09 3.58
C GLY A 149 9.94 2.83 4.30
N SER A 150 10.95 3.02 5.15
CA SER A 150 11.37 2.01 6.14
C SER A 150 10.99 2.43 7.56
N GLY A 151 10.11 3.42 7.68
CA GLY A 151 9.81 4.15 8.89
C GLY A 151 8.72 3.52 9.75
N GLY A 152 7.92 4.36 10.39
CA GLY A 152 6.66 3.99 11.03
C GLY A 152 5.54 3.93 10.00
N ASN A 153 4.30 4.13 10.45
CA ASN A 153 3.12 3.84 9.66
C ASN A 153 2.90 4.87 8.54
N GLU A 154 2.67 4.41 7.31
CA GLU A 154 2.32 5.27 6.19
C GLU A 154 0.84 5.17 5.78
N THR A 155 0.25 6.31 5.43
CA THR A 155 -1.02 6.38 4.69
C THR A 155 -0.73 6.85 3.27
N ILE A 156 -1.06 6.04 2.27
CA ILE A 156 -0.75 6.30 0.87
C ILE A 156 -2.06 6.37 0.08
N GLY A 157 -2.37 7.55 -0.49
CA GLY A 157 -3.51 7.73 -1.38
C GLY A 157 -3.05 7.81 -2.83
N GLY A 158 -3.52 6.88 -3.66
CA GLY A 158 -3.22 6.84 -5.10
C GLY A 158 -4.27 7.52 -5.96
N ARG A 159 -3.91 7.69 -7.23
CA ARG A 159 -4.76 8.13 -8.34
C ARG A 159 -4.61 7.21 -9.55
N PRO A 160 -5.50 7.32 -10.55
CA PRO A 160 -5.43 6.46 -11.72
C PRO A 160 -4.07 6.53 -12.43
N GLY A 161 -3.52 5.37 -12.77
CA GLY A 161 -2.23 5.21 -13.44
C GLY A 161 -1.03 5.06 -12.49
N ASP A 162 -1.23 5.17 -11.18
CA ASP A 162 -0.14 5.12 -10.22
C ASP A 162 0.42 3.71 -10.06
N THR A 163 1.72 3.64 -9.80
CA THR A 163 2.39 2.45 -9.28
C THR A 163 2.72 2.67 -7.82
N ILE A 164 2.14 1.87 -6.94
CA ILE A 164 2.29 1.98 -5.49
C ILE A 164 2.98 0.71 -4.98
N ILE A 165 4.06 0.89 -4.22
CA ILE A 165 4.78 -0.20 -3.55
C ILE A 165 4.85 0.12 -2.06
N GLY A 166 4.39 -0.78 -1.20
CA GLY A 166 4.48 -0.63 0.25
C GLY A 166 5.91 -0.53 0.78
N GLY A 167 6.03 -0.13 2.04
CA GLY A 167 7.31 0.09 2.71
C GLY A 167 7.90 -1.19 3.27
N SER A 168 8.97 -1.04 4.05
CA SER A 168 9.54 -2.11 4.86
C SER A 168 9.41 -1.86 6.36
N GLY A 169 8.72 -0.79 6.74
CA GLY A 169 8.51 -0.36 8.12
C GLY A 169 7.03 -0.15 8.38
N GLY A 170 6.67 0.16 9.62
CA GLY A 170 5.30 0.52 9.99
C GLY A 170 4.20 -0.46 9.58
N ASN A 171 2.96 -0.05 9.81
CA ASN A 171 1.77 -0.60 9.17
C ASN A 171 1.32 0.39 8.10
N GLU A 172 0.99 -0.09 6.90
CA GLU A 172 0.59 0.76 5.79
C GLU A 172 -0.92 0.72 5.52
N SER A 173 -1.47 1.88 5.19
CA SER A 173 -2.83 2.05 4.70
C SER A 173 -2.78 2.62 3.28
N ILE A 174 -3.05 1.78 2.27
CA ILE A 174 -3.02 2.15 0.86
C ILE A 174 -4.45 2.29 0.33
N ASP A 175 -4.79 3.47 -0.16
CA ASP A 175 -6.08 3.78 -0.79
C ASP A 175 -5.91 3.95 -2.31
N GLY A 176 -6.28 2.91 -3.04
CA GLY A 176 -6.40 2.85 -4.50
C GLY A 176 -7.84 2.99 -5.00
N SER A 177 -8.82 3.36 -4.17
CA SER A 177 -10.25 3.31 -4.49
C SER A 177 -10.71 4.06 -5.74
N GLN A 178 -9.86 4.92 -6.32
CA GLN A 178 -10.11 5.60 -7.59
C GLN A 178 -9.94 4.69 -8.83
N GLY A 179 -9.26 3.54 -8.72
CA GLY A 179 -9.08 2.55 -9.78
C GLY A 179 -7.99 2.87 -10.80
N GLY A 180 -7.48 1.81 -11.45
CA GLY A 180 -6.44 1.86 -12.47
C GLY A 180 -5.01 1.96 -11.93
N GLN A 181 -4.77 1.52 -10.70
CA GLN A 181 -3.45 1.47 -10.07
C GLN A 181 -2.80 0.07 -10.15
N SER A 182 -1.47 0.04 -10.13
CA SER A 182 -0.72 -1.17 -9.78
C SER A 182 -0.25 -1.05 -8.34
N ILE A 183 -0.74 -1.94 -7.47
CA ILE A 183 -0.45 -1.89 -6.03
C ILE A 183 0.30 -3.17 -5.63
N VAL A 184 1.42 -3.00 -4.95
CA VAL A 184 2.19 -4.08 -4.32
C VAL A 184 2.35 -3.77 -2.84
N GLY A 185 1.99 -4.70 -1.97
CA GLY A 185 2.17 -4.57 -0.52
C GLY A 185 3.63 -4.48 -0.10
N GLY A 186 3.85 -4.14 1.17
CA GLY A 186 5.16 -3.93 1.75
C GLY A 186 5.86 -5.22 2.16
N THR A 187 6.99 -5.06 2.83
CA THR A 187 7.69 -6.16 3.50
C THR A 187 7.67 -6.00 5.02
N GLY A 188 7.02 -4.95 5.55
CA GLY A 188 6.99 -4.59 6.96
C GLY A 188 5.56 -4.37 7.44
N GLY A 189 5.33 -4.63 8.73
CA GLY A 189 4.04 -4.55 9.43
C GLY A 189 2.81 -5.01 8.66
N ASN A 190 1.64 -4.63 9.17
CA ASN A 190 0.35 -5.06 8.62
C ASN A 190 -0.17 -4.03 7.63
N GLU A 191 -0.63 -4.49 6.47
CA GLU A 191 -1.10 -3.63 5.41
C GLU A 191 -2.63 -3.67 5.29
N THR A 192 -3.26 -2.52 5.08
CA THR A 192 -4.64 -2.42 4.58
C THR A 192 -4.62 -1.77 3.22
N ILE A 193 -5.12 -2.47 2.21
CA ILE A 193 -5.17 -2.03 0.82
C ILE A 193 -6.63 -1.96 0.39
N TRP A 194 -7.11 -0.77 0.06
CA TRP A 194 -8.39 -0.57 -0.60
C TRP A 194 -8.17 -0.42 -2.10
N GLY A 195 -8.58 -1.43 -2.87
CA GLY A 195 -8.60 -1.36 -4.32
C GLY A 195 -9.75 -0.52 -4.87
N GLY A 196 -9.66 -0.22 -6.16
CA GLY A 196 -10.74 0.26 -6.98
C GLY A 196 -10.75 -0.42 -8.36
N PRO A 197 -11.77 -0.11 -9.20
CA PRO A 197 -11.99 -0.79 -10.46
C PRO A 197 -10.77 -0.78 -11.39
N GLY A 198 -10.37 -1.95 -11.86
CA GLY A 198 -9.28 -2.12 -12.81
C GLY A 198 -7.88 -2.08 -12.20
N ASP A 199 -7.79 -2.15 -10.87
CA ASP A 199 -6.52 -2.31 -10.18
C ASP A 199 -5.91 -3.70 -10.39
N THR A 200 -4.60 -3.76 -10.25
CA THR A 200 -3.88 -5.03 -10.06
C THR A 200 -3.19 -4.97 -8.70
N ILE A 201 -3.59 -5.85 -7.79
CA ILE A 201 -3.13 -5.82 -6.40
C ILE A 201 -2.38 -7.10 -6.07
N HIS A 202 -1.16 -6.94 -5.57
CA HIS A 202 -0.36 -8.01 -5.00
C HIS A 202 -0.07 -7.69 -3.54
N GLY A 203 -0.33 -8.62 -2.64
CA GLY A 203 0.01 -8.53 -1.23
C GLY A 203 1.52 -8.48 -1.01
N GLY A 204 1.88 -8.13 0.21
CA GLY A 204 3.26 -7.99 0.66
C GLY A 204 3.90 -9.31 1.07
N SER A 205 5.08 -9.20 1.65
CA SER A 205 5.69 -10.29 2.42
C SER A 205 5.74 -9.99 3.93
N GLY A 206 5.19 -8.85 4.36
CA GLY A 206 5.13 -8.38 5.74
C GLY A 206 3.77 -8.67 6.40
N GLY A 207 3.76 -8.61 7.74
CA GLY A 207 2.58 -8.65 8.63
C GLY A 207 1.38 -9.47 8.18
N ASN A 208 0.16 -9.02 8.48
CA ASN A 208 -1.08 -9.59 7.95
C ASN A 208 -1.74 -8.55 7.08
N GLU A 209 -2.32 -8.97 5.96
CA GLU A 209 -2.91 -8.06 4.99
C GLU A 209 -4.44 -8.02 5.08
N THR A 210 -5.03 -6.85 4.84
CA THR A 210 -6.46 -6.66 4.59
C THR A 210 -6.61 -6.06 3.19
N LEU A 211 -7.13 -6.82 2.24
CA LEU A 211 -7.41 -6.37 0.87
C LEU A 211 -8.92 -6.21 0.70
N ALA A 212 -9.38 -5.00 0.42
CA ALA A 212 -10.81 -4.65 0.34
C ALA A 212 -11.12 -3.76 -0.86
N GLY A 213 -12.41 -3.56 -1.17
CA GLY A 213 -12.86 -2.57 -2.18
C GLY A 213 -12.65 -2.99 -3.63
N VAL A 214 -12.38 -4.26 -3.84
CA VAL A 214 -12.12 -4.87 -5.15
C VAL A 214 -13.47 -5.05 -5.88
N SER A 215 -13.59 -4.47 -7.08
CA SER A 215 -14.63 -4.73 -8.06
C SER A 215 -14.04 -5.05 -9.45
N GLY A 216 -13.72 -6.31 -9.73
CA GLY A 216 -13.28 -6.79 -11.03
C GLY A 216 -11.76 -6.90 -11.18
N GLU A 217 -11.03 -7.19 -10.11
CA GLU A 217 -9.57 -7.13 -10.06
C GLU A 217 -8.91 -8.51 -10.15
N THR A 218 -7.62 -8.47 -10.47
CA THR A 218 -6.71 -9.58 -10.18
C THR A 218 -6.03 -9.29 -8.85
N ILE A 219 -6.29 -10.15 -7.87
CA ILE A 219 -5.76 -10.02 -6.51
C ILE A 219 -4.89 -11.21 -6.21
N THR A 220 -3.69 -10.96 -5.74
CA THR A 220 -2.83 -11.99 -5.14
C THR A 220 -2.56 -11.61 -3.70
N GLY A 221 -2.84 -12.49 -2.75
CA GLY A 221 -2.47 -12.34 -1.35
C GLY A 221 -0.97 -12.41 -1.14
N GLY A 222 -0.54 -11.99 0.05
CA GLY A 222 0.86 -12.02 0.43
C GLY A 222 1.31 -13.38 0.97
N ALA A 223 2.44 -13.37 1.67
CA ALA A 223 2.98 -14.58 2.29
C ALA A 223 2.29 -14.96 3.62
N ALA A 224 1.59 -14.01 4.23
CA ALA A 224 1.05 -14.12 5.57
C ALA A 224 -0.47 -14.26 5.59
N ASN A 225 -1.11 -14.05 6.75
CA ASN A 225 -2.55 -14.23 6.85
C ASN A 225 -3.27 -13.06 6.20
N THR A 226 -4.16 -13.34 5.28
CA THR A 226 -4.83 -12.30 4.52
C THR A 226 -6.35 -12.31 4.74
N PHE A 227 -6.92 -11.14 4.97
CA PHE A 227 -8.36 -10.92 4.90
C PHE A 227 -8.72 -10.28 3.55
N PHE A 228 -9.66 -10.90 2.84
CA PHE A 228 -10.19 -10.39 1.57
C PHE A 228 -11.66 -9.98 1.74
N ASP A 229 -11.97 -8.72 1.46
CA ASP A 229 -13.34 -8.26 1.21
C ASP A 229 -13.50 -7.94 -0.27
N ALA A 230 -13.89 -8.98 -1.00
CA ALA A 230 -14.10 -9.00 -2.43
C ALA A 230 -15.58 -9.15 -2.79
N THR A 231 -16.44 -8.51 -1.99
CA THR A 231 -17.90 -8.69 -2.11
C THR A 231 -18.53 -8.00 -3.33
N ALA A 232 -17.76 -7.20 -4.08
CA ALA A 232 -18.22 -6.45 -5.23
C ALA A 232 -17.50 -6.89 -6.51
N GLY A 233 -18.15 -6.78 -7.66
CA GLY A 233 -17.52 -7.17 -8.93
C GLY A 233 -17.38 -8.68 -9.11
N ASN A 234 -16.58 -9.06 -10.11
CA ASN A 234 -16.24 -10.43 -10.43
C ASN A 234 -14.72 -10.56 -10.35
N ASP A 235 -14.21 -11.14 -9.27
CA ASP A 235 -12.80 -11.07 -8.94
C ASP A 235 -12.05 -12.36 -9.28
N SER A 236 -10.76 -12.23 -9.58
CA SER A 236 -9.81 -13.34 -9.69
C SER A 236 -8.82 -13.27 -8.55
N ILE A 237 -9.00 -14.13 -7.55
CA ILE A 237 -8.26 -14.07 -6.29
C ILE A 237 -7.35 -15.28 -6.15
N LEU A 238 -6.06 -15.03 -5.94
CA LEU A 238 -5.10 -16.02 -5.45
C LEU A 238 -4.81 -15.68 -3.98
N ALA A 239 -5.25 -16.52 -3.04
CA ALA A 239 -5.20 -16.17 -1.62
C ALA A 239 -3.76 -16.07 -1.04
N GLY A 240 -2.75 -16.58 -1.74
CA GLY A 240 -1.35 -16.49 -1.34
C GLY A 240 -0.96 -17.52 -0.28
N GLY A 241 -0.01 -17.16 0.58
CA GLY A 241 0.41 -17.96 1.73
C GLY A 241 -0.52 -17.79 2.94
N GLY A 242 -0.06 -18.26 4.10
CA GLY A 242 -0.77 -18.06 5.37
C GLY A 242 -2.18 -18.65 5.43
N ASN A 243 -2.91 -18.29 6.50
CA ASN A 243 -4.34 -18.59 6.62
C ASN A 243 -5.14 -17.38 6.18
N SER A 244 -6.12 -17.58 5.30
CA SER A 244 -6.86 -16.48 4.72
C SER A 244 -8.35 -16.56 5.01
N THR A 245 -8.98 -15.41 5.25
CA THR A 245 -10.44 -15.29 5.35
C THR A 245 -10.92 -14.45 4.19
N MET A 246 -11.93 -14.91 3.47
CA MET A 246 -12.38 -14.27 2.24
C MET A 246 -13.90 -14.18 2.20
N PHE A 247 -14.38 -12.98 1.86
CA PHE A 247 -15.74 -12.73 1.44
C PHE A 247 -15.73 -12.37 -0.04
N GLY A 248 -16.02 -13.35 -0.89
CA GLY A 248 -16.18 -13.17 -2.33
C GLY A 248 -17.58 -12.69 -2.70
N GLY A 249 -17.67 -12.01 -3.83
CA GLY A 249 -18.85 -11.57 -4.54
C GLY A 249 -19.42 -12.67 -5.42
N ALA A 250 -20.27 -12.24 -6.36
CA ALA A 250 -20.88 -13.13 -7.34
C ALA A 250 -19.92 -13.35 -8.50
N HIS A 251 -19.83 -14.58 -9.03
CA HIS A 251 -18.99 -14.90 -10.21
C HIS A 251 -17.49 -14.79 -10.00
N ASP A 252 -17.04 -14.86 -8.76
CA ASP A 252 -15.62 -14.87 -8.44
C ASP A 252 -14.96 -16.20 -8.78
N THR A 253 -13.67 -16.10 -9.12
CA THR A 253 -12.75 -17.23 -9.20
C THR A 253 -11.73 -17.10 -8.09
N VAL A 254 -11.73 -18.07 -7.17
CA VAL A 254 -10.84 -18.06 -6.00
C VAL A 254 -9.95 -19.29 -6.05
N GLN A 255 -8.64 -19.06 -6.03
CA GLN A 255 -7.64 -20.06 -5.72
C GLN A 255 -7.26 -19.97 -4.24
N GLY A 256 -7.34 -21.12 -3.56
CA GLY A 256 -7.02 -21.27 -2.14
C GLY A 256 -5.56 -20.94 -1.79
N VAL A 257 -5.22 -21.11 -0.51
CA VAL A 257 -3.91 -20.72 0.02
C VAL A 257 -2.85 -21.81 -0.18
N SER A 258 -1.69 -21.42 -0.71
CA SER A 258 -0.51 -22.28 -0.78
C SER A 258 0.25 -22.19 0.55
N GLY A 259 -0.15 -22.90 1.60
CA GLY A 259 0.54 -22.67 2.89
C GLY A 259 -0.28 -22.76 4.16
N GLY A 260 -1.60 -22.70 4.06
CA GLY A 260 -2.45 -22.63 5.24
C GLY A 260 -3.87 -23.10 4.97
N SER A 261 -4.84 -22.50 5.65
CA SER A 261 -6.25 -22.80 5.52
C SER A 261 -7.02 -21.57 5.11
N ALA A 262 -7.93 -21.72 4.14
CA ALA A 262 -8.83 -20.66 3.70
C ALA A 262 -10.23 -20.85 4.33
N SER A 263 -10.82 -19.76 4.80
CA SER A 263 -12.25 -19.68 5.10
C SER A 263 -12.92 -18.74 4.11
N ILE A 264 -13.76 -19.31 3.25
CA ILE A 264 -14.32 -18.62 2.11
C ILE A 264 -15.84 -18.56 2.27
N GLY A 265 -16.41 -17.37 2.14
CA GLY A 265 -17.84 -17.16 1.97
C GLY A 265 -18.10 -16.39 0.70
N PHE A 266 -19.15 -16.75 -0.02
CA PHE A 266 -19.58 -16.06 -1.24
C PHE A 266 -20.92 -15.34 -1.01
N ALA A 267 -21.10 -14.18 -1.64
CA ALA A 267 -22.37 -13.44 -1.62
C ALA A 267 -23.44 -14.04 -2.55
N GLY A 268 -23.11 -15.14 -3.25
CA GLY A 268 -23.97 -15.96 -4.10
C GLY A 268 -23.84 -15.63 -5.59
N GLY A 269 -24.15 -16.60 -6.45
CA GLY A 269 -24.00 -16.49 -7.89
C GLY A 269 -23.58 -17.83 -8.49
N ASN A 270 -22.65 -17.79 -9.45
CA ASN A 270 -21.95 -18.98 -9.94
C ASN A 270 -20.47 -18.85 -9.59
N GLU A 271 -20.05 -19.42 -8.47
CA GLU A 271 -18.67 -19.27 -7.98
C GLU A 271 -17.80 -20.48 -8.37
N THR A 272 -16.50 -20.23 -8.63
CA THR A 272 -15.51 -21.29 -8.87
C THR A 272 -14.40 -21.24 -7.84
N PHE A 273 -14.29 -22.27 -7.02
CA PHE A 273 -13.16 -22.47 -6.10
C PHE A 273 -12.15 -23.45 -6.70
N TRP A 274 -10.87 -23.07 -6.68
CA TRP A 274 -9.74 -23.90 -7.05
C TRP A 274 -8.91 -24.22 -5.81
N ASP A 275 -8.84 -25.50 -5.45
CA ASP A 275 -7.82 -25.98 -4.52
C ASP A 275 -6.52 -26.29 -5.28
N ASP A 276 -5.39 -25.77 -4.80
CA ASP A 276 -4.09 -25.91 -5.45
C ASP A 276 -3.46 -27.31 -5.26
N GLY A 277 -4.13 -28.19 -4.50
CA GLY A 277 -3.73 -29.58 -4.30
C GLY A 277 -2.39 -29.73 -3.57
N ALA A 278 -1.96 -28.71 -2.84
CA ALA A 278 -0.68 -28.69 -2.18
C ALA A 278 -0.84 -28.47 -0.67
N THR A 279 -1.23 -29.51 0.08
CA THR A 279 -0.52 -30.00 1.29
C THR A 279 -1.38 -30.91 2.18
N ALA A 280 -0.83 -32.09 2.51
CA ALA A 280 -1.39 -33.00 3.50
C ALA A 280 -1.60 -32.32 4.88
N GLY A 281 -2.81 -32.44 5.44
CA GLY A 281 -3.15 -31.99 6.80
C GLY A 281 -3.70 -30.57 6.92
N ARG A 282 -4.10 -29.94 5.81
CA ARG A 282 -4.75 -28.61 5.79
C ARG A 282 -6.23 -28.70 5.43
N HIS A 283 -7.00 -27.73 5.93
CA HIS A 283 -8.45 -27.76 5.95
C HIS A 283 -9.02 -26.44 5.45
N ASP A 284 -9.56 -26.44 4.24
CA ASP A 284 -10.34 -25.30 3.76
C ASP A 284 -11.78 -25.43 4.22
N SER A 285 -12.42 -24.28 4.45
CA SER A 285 -13.83 -24.20 4.78
C SER A 285 -14.53 -23.27 3.81
N ILE A 286 -15.62 -23.76 3.23
CA ILE A 286 -16.47 -22.98 2.33
C ILE A 286 -17.84 -22.87 2.98
N SER A 287 -18.26 -21.63 3.20
CA SER A 287 -19.62 -21.27 3.61
C SER A 287 -20.39 -20.73 2.42
N THR A 288 -21.73 -20.70 2.54
CA THR A 288 -22.69 -20.16 1.56
C THR A 288 -22.70 -20.78 0.15
N PHE A 289 -21.91 -21.83 -0.09
CA PHE A 289 -21.90 -22.58 -1.35
C PHE A 289 -23.30 -23.12 -1.74
N SER A 290 -23.67 -22.95 -3.01
CA SER A 290 -24.96 -23.31 -3.58
C SER A 290 -24.79 -23.98 -4.95
N GLN A 291 -24.79 -25.32 -4.97
CA GLN A 291 -24.77 -26.08 -6.23
C GLN A 291 -25.93 -25.70 -7.18
N ALA A 292 -27.10 -25.40 -6.60
CA ALA A 292 -28.29 -24.97 -7.34
C ALA A 292 -28.18 -23.52 -7.85
N GLY A 293 -27.43 -22.68 -7.14
CA GLY A 293 -27.02 -21.34 -7.59
C GLY A 293 -26.13 -21.45 -8.83
N GLY A 294 -25.20 -22.39 -8.83
CA GLY A 294 -24.31 -22.68 -9.96
C GLY A 294 -22.87 -22.98 -9.54
N ASP A 295 -22.58 -22.89 -8.24
CA ASP A 295 -21.23 -23.01 -7.68
C ASP A 295 -20.59 -24.36 -7.95
N ARG A 296 -19.30 -24.35 -8.24
CA ARG A 296 -18.50 -25.54 -8.50
C ARG A 296 -17.14 -25.45 -7.82
N VAL A 297 -16.64 -26.59 -7.37
CA VAL A 297 -15.23 -26.75 -7.01
C VAL A 297 -14.50 -27.36 -8.20
N SER A 298 -13.51 -26.65 -8.73
CA SER A 298 -12.70 -27.12 -9.85
C SER A 298 -11.51 -27.92 -9.33
N LEU A 299 -11.50 -29.22 -9.63
CA LEU A 299 -10.46 -30.16 -9.21
C LEU A 299 -9.37 -30.30 -10.27
N ASN A 300 -8.15 -30.56 -9.83
CA ASN A 300 -7.05 -30.94 -10.71
C ASN A 300 -7.31 -32.33 -11.31
N SER A 301 -7.59 -32.39 -12.62
CA SER A 301 -7.95 -33.63 -13.32
C SER A 301 -6.88 -34.73 -13.29
N LEU A 302 -5.63 -34.38 -12.98
CA LEU A 302 -4.51 -35.33 -12.96
C LEU A 302 -4.48 -36.17 -11.68
N THR A 303 -5.00 -35.64 -10.58
CA THR A 303 -4.94 -36.27 -9.24
C THR A 303 -6.32 -36.62 -8.71
N ASP A 304 -7.33 -35.81 -9.05
CA ASP A 304 -8.65 -35.85 -8.43
C ASP A 304 -9.74 -35.98 -9.49
N THR A 305 -10.66 -36.92 -9.25
CA THR A 305 -11.87 -37.08 -10.07
C THR A 305 -13.11 -36.66 -9.28
N PRO A 306 -14.12 -36.04 -9.90
CA PRO A 306 -15.36 -35.66 -9.25
C PRO A 306 -16.03 -36.78 -8.45
N ALA A 307 -16.03 -38.00 -9.01
CA ALA A 307 -16.61 -39.17 -8.34
C ALA A 307 -15.74 -39.66 -7.18
N GLY A 308 -14.41 -39.60 -7.32
CA GLY A 308 -13.47 -39.99 -6.27
C GLY A 308 -13.59 -39.08 -5.05
N VAL A 309 -13.54 -37.76 -5.26
CA VAL A 309 -13.66 -36.77 -4.18
C VAL A 309 -15.06 -36.79 -3.56
N ALA A 310 -16.13 -36.86 -4.36
CA ALA A 310 -17.48 -36.99 -3.79
C ALA A 310 -17.65 -38.27 -2.94
N GLY A 311 -16.91 -39.34 -3.26
CA GLY A 311 -16.93 -40.59 -2.51
C GLY A 311 -16.25 -40.54 -1.14
N THR A 312 -15.44 -39.52 -0.85
CA THR A 312 -14.78 -39.32 0.46
C THR A 312 -15.62 -38.49 1.42
N ALA A 313 -16.79 -38.02 0.99
CA ALA A 313 -17.66 -37.13 1.77
C ALA A 313 -18.08 -37.75 3.13
N VAL A 314 -17.82 -37.02 4.21
CA VAL A 314 -18.27 -37.35 5.57
C VAL A 314 -19.05 -36.16 6.14
N THR A 315 -20.29 -36.39 6.55
CA THR A 315 -21.15 -35.37 7.16
C THR A 315 -21.11 -35.47 8.68
N ASP A 316 -20.86 -34.35 9.36
CA ASP A 316 -20.83 -34.26 10.82
C ASP A 316 -22.25 -34.12 11.43
N GLY A 317 -22.33 -34.15 12.77
CA GLY A 317 -23.59 -33.98 13.49
C GLY A 317 -24.18 -32.56 13.44
N SER A 318 -23.44 -31.59 12.92
CA SER A 318 -23.85 -30.19 12.74
C SER A 318 -24.39 -29.91 11.34
N GLY A 319 -24.33 -30.90 10.43
CA GLY A 319 -24.79 -30.77 9.05
C GLY A 319 -23.75 -30.21 8.08
N ASN A 320 -22.46 -30.24 8.44
CA ASN A 320 -21.36 -29.88 7.54
C ASN A 320 -20.81 -31.15 6.87
N THR A 321 -20.44 -31.07 5.60
CA THR A 321 -19.80 -32.19 4.89
C THR A 321 -18.36 -31.87 4.57
N THR A 322 -17.45 -32.75 4.95
CA THR A 322 -16.03 -32.69 4.60
C THR A 322 -15.71 -33.69 3.50
N VAL A 323 -15.01 -33.27 2.45
CA VAL A 323 -14.40 -34.16 1.45
C VAL A 323 -12.89 -34.15 1.61
N THR A 324 -12.25 -35.27 1.26
CA THR A 324 -10.80 -35.44 1.26
C THR A 324 -10.30 -35.60 -0.16
N LEU A 325 -9.25 -34.85 -0.50
CA LEU A 325 -8.59 -34.86 -1.81
C LEU A 325 -7.44 -35.87 -1.83
N HIS A 326 -6.88 -36.12 -3.02
CA HIS A 326 -5.87 -37.16 -3.23
C HIS A 326 -4.62 -37.00 -2.36
N ASP A 327 -4.20 -35.77 -2.09
CA ASP A 327 -3.03 -35.44 -1.26
C ASP A 327 -3.31 -35.51 0.26
N GLY A 328 -4.57 -35.74 0.65
CA GLY A 328 -5.02 -35.79 2.04
C GLY A 328 -5.44 -34.44 2.63
N SER A 329 -5.43 -33.35 1.85
CA SER A 329 -6.10 -32.11 2.24
C SER A 329 -7.62 -32.31 2.26
N THR A 330 -8.35 -31.41 2.92
CA THR A 330 -9.80 -31.51 3.00
C THR A 330 -10.50 -30.18 2.75
N ILE A 331 -11.67 -30.24 2.13
CA ILE A 331 -12.60 -29.12 2.00
C ILE A 331 -13.83 -29.42 2.84
N THR A 332 -14.15 -28.55 3.79
CA THR A 332 -15.37 -28.62 4.59
C THR A 332 -16.40 -27.63 4.10
N PHE A 333 -17.54 -28.14 3.66
CA PHE A 333 -18.69 -27.35 3.24
C PHE A 333 -19.62 -27.13 4.42
N ILE A 334 -19.70 -25.89 4.89
CA ILE A 334 -20.47 -25.50 6.06
C ILE A 334 -21.96 -25.40 5.70
N GLY A 335 -22.81 -26.12 6.43
CA GLY A 335 -24.25 -26.15 6.22
C GLY A 335 -24.72 -26.97 5.01
N ILE A 336 -23.83 -27.71 4.34
CA ILE A 336 -24.17 -28.66 3.28
C ILE A 336 -24.05 -30.06 3.84
N SER A 337 -25.16 -30.79 3.87
CA SER A 337 -25.20 -32.17 4.40
C SER A 337 -25.07 -33.26 3.33
N THR A 338 -25.14 -32.88 2.05
CA THR A 338 -25.15 -33.82 0.91
C THR A 338 -24.34 -33.26 -0.25
N ILE A 339 -23.37 -34.06 -0.72
CA ILE A 339 -22.51 -33.74 -1.87
C ILE A 339 -22.60 -34.87 -2.89
N ASN A 340 -22.46 -34.53 -4.17
CA ASN A 340 -22.39 -35.48 -5.28
C ASN A 340 -21.30 -35.04 -6.28
N ASN A 341 -21.08 -35.84 -7.32
CA ASN A 341 -20.06 -35.54 -8.33
C ASN A 341 -20.30 -34.24 -9.10
N THR A 342 -21.53 -33.73 -9.20
CA THR A 342 -21.82 -32.47 -9.91
C THR A 342 -21.47 -31.23 -9.09
N PHE A 343 -21.01 -31.36 -7.84
CA PHE A 343 -20.37 -30.27 -7.09
C PHE A 343 -19.02 -29.91 -7.70
N PHE A 344 -18.41 -30.86 -8.40
CA PHE A 344 -17.05 -30.74 -8.87
C PHE A 344 -17.01 -30.63 -10.39
N THR A 345 -16.13 -29.76 -10.87
CA THR A 345 -15.66 -29.73 -12.25
C THR A 345 -14.20 -30.13 -12.27
N THR A 346 -13.65 -30.32 -13.47
CA THR A 346 -12.22 -30.58 -13.64
C THR A 346 -11.64 -29.57 -14.60
N HIS A 347 -10.42 -29.13 -14.33
CA HIS A 347 -9.60 -28.34 -15.25
C HIS A 347 -8.38 -29.15 -15.72
#